data_AF-A0A943JYJ6-F1
#
_entry.id   AF-A0A943JYJ6-F1
#
_cell.length_a   1.000
_cell.length_b   1.000
_cell.length_c   1.000
_cell.angle_alpha   90.00
_cell.angle_beta   90.00
_cell.angle_gamma   90.00
#
_symmetry.space_group_name_H-M   'P 1'
#
loop_
_entity.id
_entity.type
_entity.pdbx_description
1 polymer ?
#
loop_
_entity_poly.entity_id
_entity_poly.type
_entity_poly.pdbx_seq_one_letter_code
_entity_poly.pdbx_strand_id
1 'polypeptide(L)'
;MQHANSKKSAIIFQLLAQELKKERESQNKSLRLLAYEFDIQMSLLSRLENGVNEPKLISIWTVCEALGIKPSELMKRIEDKLPNDYSLIDS
;
A
#
# COMPACT_ATOMS: atom_id res chain seq x y z
N MET A 1 -5.74 14.93 -19.40
CA MET A 1 -4.58 14.82 -18.50
C MET A 1 -4.94 14.31 -17.10
N GLN A 2 -5.79 14.96 -16.30
CA GLN A 2 -6.12 14.48 -14.93
C GLN A 2 -6.72 13.06 -14.85
N HIS A 3 -7.61 12.67 -15.77
CA HIS A 3 -8.26 11.34 -15.75
C HIS A 3 -7.36 10.18 -16.21
N ALA A 4 -6.32 10.44 -17.00
CA ALA A 4 -5.37 9.40 -17.42
C ALA A 4 -4.39 9.10 -16.28
N ASN A 5 -3.90 10.14 -15.61
CA ASN A 5 -3.06 10.02 -14.42
C ASN A 5 -3.81 9.34 -13.27
N SER A 6 -5.12 9.58 -13.10
CA SER A 6 -5.89 8.91 -12.05
C SER A 6 -5.96 7.39 -12.23
N LYS A 7 -6.09 6.91 -13.48
CA LYS A 7 -6.08 5.46 -13.77
C LYS A 7 -4.71 4.85 -13.58
N LYS A 8 -3.65 5.55 -14.03
CA LYS A 8 -2.28 5.11 -13.82
C LYS A 8 -2.00 5.02 -12.33
N SER A 9 -2.18 6.09 -11.55
CA SER A 9 -1.95 6.09 -10.09
C SER A 9 -2.75 5.02 -9.35
N ALA A 10 -3.96 4.69 -9.80
CA ALA A 10 -4.74 3.61 -9.22
C ALA A 10 -4.03 2.25 -9.26
N ILE A 11 -3.21 1.97 -10.28
CA ILE A 11 -2.41 0.73 -10.34
C ILE A 11 -1.42 0.68 -9.18
N ILE A 12 -0.72 1.80 -8.90
CA ILE A 12 0.22 1.89 -7.76
C ILE A 12 -0.52 1.66 -6.44
N PHE A 13 -1.68 2.29 -6.26
CA PHE A 13 -2.47 2.13 -5.03
C PHE A 13 -2.94 0.68 -4.83
N GLN A 14 -3.31 0.00 -5.91
CA GLN A 14 -3.72 -1.41 -5.85
C GLN A 14 -2.54 -2.34 -5.56
N LEU A 15 -1.37 -2.10 -6.15
CA LEU A 15 -0.17 -2.87 -5.83
C LEU A 15 0.27 -2.67 -4.38
N LEU A 16 0.25 -1.43 -3.89
CA LEU A 16 0.54 -1.11 -2.49
C LEU A 16 -0.42 -1.83 -1.54
N ALA A 17 -1.72 -1.79 -1.84
CA ALA A 17 -2.76 -2.45 -1.06
C ALA A 17 -2.54 -3.96 -0.99
N GLN A 18 -2.22 -4.59 -2.14
CA GLN A 18 -1.97 -6.01 -2.25
C GLN A 18 -0.70 -6.43 -1.48
N GLU A 19 0.38 -5.67 -1.57
CA GLU A 19 1.63 -6.01 -0.87
C GLU A 19 1.50 -5.88 0.65
N LEU A 20 0.85 -4.82 1.15
CA LEU A 20 0.57 -4.67 2.58
C LEU A 20 -0.32 -5.81 3.11
N LYS A 21 -1.39 -6.12 2.37
CA LYS A 21 -2.30 -7.21 2.72
C LYS A 21 -1.58 -8.56 2.75
N LYS A 22 -0.77 -8.83 1.72
CA LYS A 22 0.01 -10.06 1.61
C LYS A 22 1.00 -10.19 2.77
N GLU A 23 1.72 -9.12 3.10
CA GLU A 23 2.65 -9.11 4.24
C GLU A 23 1.92 -9.41 5.55
N ARG A 24 0.79 -8.72 5.82
CA ARG A 24 -0.04 -8.98 7.00
C ARG A 24 -0.53 -10.43 7.08
N GLU A 25 -1.06 -10.96 5.97
CA GLU A 25 -1.60 -12.31 5.92
C GLU A 25 -0.51 -13.37 6.07
N SER A 26 0.71 -13.11 5.59
CA SER A 26 1.86 -13.99 5.82
C SER A 26 2.22 -14.14 7.30
N GLN A 27 1.90 -13.12 8.11
CA GLN A 27 2.06 -13.13 9.57
C GLN A 27 0.84 -13.72 10.29
N ASN A 28 -0.15 -14.27 9.57
CA ASN A 28 -1.43 -14.79 10.11
C ASN A 28 -2.23 -13.77 10.93
N LYS A 29 -2.04 -12.47 10.69
CA LYS A 29 -2.74 -11.40 11.42
C LYS A 29 -3.99 -10.99 10.67
N SER A 30 -5.12 -10.83 11.37
CA SER A 30 -6.27 -10.12 10.80
C SER A 30 -6.04 -8.61 10.84
N LEU A 31 -6.78 -7.83 10.04
CA LEU A 31 -6.79 -6.37 10.12
C LEU A 31 -7.07 -5.87 11.55
N ARG A 32 -8.03 -6.50 12.24
CA ARG A 32 -8.41 -6.14 13.61
C ARG A 32 -7.29 -6.46 14.60
N LEU A 33 -6.61 -7.59 14.43
CA LEU A 33 -5.49 -7.98 15.29
C LEU A 33 -4.32 -7.01 15.15
N LEU A 34 -3.91 -6.69 13.92
CA LEU A 34 -2.83 -5.74 13.67
C LEU A 34 -3.18 -4.34 14.18
N ALA A 35 -4.42 -3.88 13.95
CA ALA A 35 -4.93 -2.61 14.48
C ALA A 35 -4.80 -2.54 16.00
N TYR A 36 -5.20 -3.61 16.69
CA TYR A 36 -5.17 -3.69 18.15
C TYR A 36 -3.73 -3.73 18.70
N GLU A 37 -2.85 -4.53 18.11
CA GLU A 37 -1.47 -4.71 18.59
C GLU A 37 -0.64 -3.42 18.55
N PHE A 38 -0.87 -2.57 17.55
CA PHE A 38 -0.06 -1.37 17.29
C PHE A 38 -0.82 -0.06 17.48
N ASP A 39 -2.02 -0.11 18.07
CA ASP A 39 -2.90 1.06 18.25
C ASP A 39 -3.15 1.85 16.95
N ILE A 40 -3.34 1.11 15.85
CA ILE A 40 -3.64 1.69 14.54
C ILE A 40 -5.15 1.69 14.32
N GLN A 41 -5.70 2.81 13.86
CA GLN A 41 -7.11 2.86 13.48
C GLN A 41 -7.43 1.81 12.41
N MET A 42 -8.36 0.90 12.70
CA MET A 42 -8.78 -0.15 11.76
C MET A 42 -9.25 0.42 10.41
N SER A 43 -9.87 1.62 10.42
CA SER A 43 -10.29 2.30 9.20
C SER A 43 -9.10 2.73 8.33
N LEU A 44 -7.94 3.03 8.92
CA LEU A 44 -6.72 3.34 8.20
C LEU A 44 -6.19 2.11 7.46
N LEU A 45 -6.03 0.99 8.17
CA LEU A 45 -5.57 -0.27 7.57
C LEU A 45 -6.52 -0.73 6.46
N SER A 46 -7.84 -0.66 6.69
CA SER A 46 -8.83 -1.02 5.68
C SER A 46 -8.74 -0.14 4.44
N ARG A 47 -8.57 1.19 4.58
CA ARG A 47 -8.40 2.06 3.40
C ARG A 47 -7.12 1.74 2.62
N LEU A 48 -6.03 1.46 3.32
CA LEU A 48 -4.74 1.11 2.71
C LEU A 48 -4.83 -0.22 1.94
N GLU A 49 -5.35 -1.27 2.56
CA GLU A 49 -5.43 -2.61 1.95
C GLU A 49 -6.53 -2.77 0.90
N ASN A 50 -7.40 -1.76 0.72
CA ASN A 50 -8.37 -1.74 -0.38
C ASN A 50 -7.92 -0.84 -1.56
N GLY A 51 -6.88 -0.02 -1.39
CA GLY A 51 -6.32 0.82 -2.46
C GLY A 51 -7.30 1.83 -3.08
N VAL A 52 -8.30 2.27 -2.31
CA VAL A 52 -9.42 3.12 -2.80
C VAL A 52 -9.00 4.58 -2.95
N ASN A 53 -8.10 5.05 -2.10
CA ASN A 53 -7.67 6.45 -2.05
C ASN A 53 -6.14 6.55 -2.07
N GLU A 54 -5.63 7.73 -2.41
CA GLU A 54 -4.22 8.05 -2.29
C GLU A 54 -3.77 7.95 -0.81
N PRO A 55 -2.81 7.06 -0.50
CA PRO A 55 -2.31 6.92 0.85
C PRO A 55 -1.34 8.06 1.19
N LYS A 56 -1.46 8.61 2.41
CA LYS A 56 -0.44 9.53 2.92
C LYS A 56 0.85 8.76 3.21
N LEU A 57 2.00 9.37 2.95
CA LEU A 57 3.32 8.77 3.22
C LEU A 57 3.44 8.25 4.66
N ILE A 58 2.99 9.04 5.64
CA ILE A 58 3.03 8.66 7.07
C ILE A 58 2.18 7.42 7.33
N SER A 59 1.03 7.29 6.67
CA SER A 59 0.18 6.10 6.81
C SER A 59 0.86 4.84 6.30
N ILE A 60 1.59 4.94 5.18
CA ILE A 60 2.39 3.82 4.66
C ILE A 60 3.49 3.47 5.69
N TRP A 61 4.19 4.48 6.19
CA TRP A 61 5.29 4.30 7.14
C TRP A 61 4.84 3.61 8.42
N THR A 62 3.76 4.08 9.05
CA THR A 62 3.19 3.49 10.25
C THR A 62 2.84 2.01 10.06
N VAL A 63 2.23 1.66 8.92
CA VAL A 63 1.87 0.25 8.66
C VAL A 63 3.09 -0.61 8.35
N CYS A 64 4.10 -0.07 7.67
CA CYS A 64 5.37 -0.78 7.46
C CYS A 64 6.04 -1.10 8.80
N GLU A 65 6.10 -0.15 9.73
CA GLU A 65 6.65 -0.38 11.07
C GLU A 65 5.87 -1.43 11.86
N ALA A 66 4.53 -1.38 11.82
CA ALA A 66 3.68 -2.39 12.46
C ALA A 66 3.84 -3.81 11.85
N LEU A 67 4.14 -3.88 10.56
CA LEU A 67 4.44 -5.13 9.87
C LEU A 67 5.91 -5.54 9.97
N GLY A 68 6.78 -4.72 10.55
CA GLY A 68 8.21 -5.01 10.69
C GLY A 68 8.99 -4.98 9.36
N ILE A 69 8.47 -4.30 8.33
CA ILE A 69 9.15 -4.17 7.03
C ILE A 69 9.63 -2.73 6.80
N LYS A 70 10.65 -2.57 5.96
CA LYS A 70 11.11 -1.24 5.57
C LYS A 70 10.21 -0.66 4.47
N PRO A 71 9.82 0.63 4.53
CA PRO A 71 9.09 1.26 3.42
C PRO A 71 9.81 1.14 2.07
N SER A 72 11.14 1.19 2.04
CA SER A 72 11.92 0.99 0.81
C SER A 72 11.76 -0.41 0.22
N GLU A 73 11.60 -1.43 1.05
CA GLU A 73 11.34 -2.79 0.59
C GLU A 73 9.94 -2.90 -0.01
N LEU A 74 8.93 -2.29 0.63
CA LEU A 74 7.59 -2.21 0.07
C LEU A 74 7.60 -1.51 -1.30
N MET A 75 8.29 -0.37 -1.42
CA MET A 75 8.39 0.37 -2.68
C MET A 75 9.03 -0.47 -3.77
N LYS A 76 10.13 -1.18 -3.45
CA LYS A 76 10.77 -2.10 -4.41
C LYS A 76 9.81 -3.19 -4.89
N ARG A 77 9.06 -3.83 -3.98
CA ARG A 77 8.06 -4.86 -4.35
C ARG A 77 6.97 -4.30 -5.27
N ILE A 78 6.59 -3.04 -5.09
CA ILE A 78 5.63 -2.36 -5.97
C ILE A 78 6.25 -2.11 -7.34
N GLU A 79 7.47 -1.54 -7.39
CA GLU A 79 8.21 -1.29 -8.63
C GLU A 79 8.39 -2.56 -9.47
N ASP A 80 8.80 -3.66 -8.85
CA ASP A 80 9.00 -4.96 -9.50
C ASP A 80 7.71 -5.54 -10.12
N LYS A 81 6.53 -5.05 -9.72
CA LYS A 81 5.22 -5.49 -10.20
C LYS A 81 4.52 -4.51 -11.13
N LEU A 82 5.11 -3.33 -11.34
CA LEU A 82 4.56 -2.40 -12.31
C LEU A 82 4.64 -2.99 -13.73
N PRO A 83 3.71 -2.64 -14.62
CA PRO A 83 3.83 -3.00 -16.04
C PRO A 83 5.15 -2.49 -16.63
N ASN A 84 5.66 -3.17 -17.66
CA ASN A 84 6.82 -2.69 -18.42
C ASN A 84 6.55 -1.28 -18.97
N ASP A 85 7.58 -0.44 -18.97
CA ASP A 85 7.52 0.95 -19.45
C ASP A 85 6.44 1.82 -18.77
N TYR A 86 6.05 1.45 -17.54
CA TYR A 86 5.05 2.21 -16.80
C TYR A 86 5.60 3.59 -16.37
N SER A 87 4.88 4.65 -16.75
CA SER A 87 5.18 6.03 -16.36
C SER A 87 3.91 6.80 -15.99
N LEU A 88 3.98 7.50 -14.85
CA LEU A 88 2.97 8.49 -14.43
C LEU A 88 3.04 9.81 -15.21
N ILE A 89 4.17 10.06 -15.87
CA ILE A 89 4.38 11.24 -16.70
C ILE A 89 4.15 10.83 -18.14
N ASP A 90 3.28 11.56 -18.83
CA ASP A 90 3.15 11.41 -20.28
C ASP A 90 4.39 12.05 -20.92
N SER A 91 5.20 11.22 -21.57
CA SER A 91 6.37 11.62 -22.38
C SER A 91 6.00 11.87 -23.82
#